data_AF-A0A7X6WHS5-F1
#
_entry.id   AF-A0A7X6WHS5-F1
#
_cell.length_a   1.000
_cell.length_b   1.000
_cell.length_c   1.000
_cell.angle_alpha   90.00
_cell.angle_beta   90.00
_cell.angle_gamma   90.00
#
_symmetry.space_group_name_H-M   'P 1'
#
loop_
_entity.id
_entity.type
_entity.pdbx_description
1 polymer ?
#
loop_
_entity_poly.entity_id
_entity_poly.type
_entity_poly.pdbx_seq_one_letter_code
_entity_poly.pdbx_strand_id
1 'polypeptide(L)'
;MKKILAILIVALLLVGCGSSNGNNDNTSGITDGTYTSTVKGFSGDVNVETVITDGKISSVTVTDHGDTADIAGPAFEELTAAIVAEQSIAIDTVSGATYSSEALLEAVGDAITEAGGNVSDFQ
;
A
#
# COMPACT_ATOMS: atom_id res chain seq x y z
N MET A 1 -26.36 13.05 -24.56
CA MET A 1 -26.89 11.67 -24.63
C MET A 1 -26.39 10.93 -23.41
N LYS A 2 -27.31 10.28 -22.71
CA LYS A 2 -27.23 9.77 -21.35
C LYS A 2 -26.09 8.75 -21.18
N LYS A 3 -25.16 9.01 -20.25
CA LYS A 3 -24.35 7.97 -19.60
C LYS A 3 -24.89 7.90 -18.16
N ILE A 4 -26.00 7.20 -17.92
CA ILE A 4 -26.04 5.86 -17.29
C ILE A 4 -24.90 5.75 -16.25
N LEU A 5 -25.14 6.18 -15.01
CA LEU A 5 -25.75 5.38 -13.94
C LEU A 5 -24.91 4.15 -13.58
N ALA A 6 -24.03 4.32 -12.59
CA ALA A 6 -23.61 3.24 -11.70
C ALA A 6 -23.59 3.82 -10.28
N ILE A 7 -24.74 3.69 -9.62
CA ILE A 7 -24.90 3.82 -8.19
C ILE A 7 -24.22 2.61 -7.57
N LEU A 8 -23.13 2.81 -6.82
CA LEU A 8 -22.62 1.83 -5.87
C LEU A 8 -22.73 2.41 -4.48
N ILE A 9 -23.91 2.22 -3.91
CA ILE A 9 -24.19 2.34 -2.49
C ILE A 9 -23.43 1.20 -1.82
N VAL A 10 -22.34 1.50 -1.13
CA VAL A 10 -21.83 0.65 -0.06
C VAL A 10 -21.92 1.46 1.22
N ALA A 11 -23.15 1.54 1.73
CA ALA A 11 -23.38 1.76 3.14
C ALA A 11 -23.11 0.43 3.85
N LEU A 12 -21.90 0.26 4.39
CA LEU A 12 -21.64 -0.76 5.40
C LEU A 12 -21.33 -0.05 6.72
N LEU A 13 -22.41 0.24 7.44
CA LEU A 13 -22.37 0.48 8.87
C LEU A 13 -22.00 -0.85 9.54
N LEU A 14 -20.76 -0.98 10.00
CA LEU A 14 -20.41 -1.93 11.04
C LEU A 14 -19.67 -1.16 12.14
N VAL A 15 -20.45 -0.71 13.11
CA VAL A 15 -19.96 -0.38 14.44
C VAL A 15 -19.49 -1.70 15.07
N GLY A 16 -18.18 -1.86 15.20
CA GLY A 16 -17.55 -2.91 15.98
C GLY A 16 -16.71 -2.30 17.10
N CYS A 17 -17.35 -1.90 18.21
CA CYS A 17 -16.63 -1.69 19.47
C CYS A 17 -16.32 -3.07 20.07
N GLY A 18 -15.06 -3.50 19.96
CA GLY A 18 -14.52 -4.63 20.69
C GLY A 18 -13.25 -4.22 21.41
N SER A 19 -13.36 -3.73 22.65
CA SER A 19 -12.22 -3.68 23.56
C SER A 19 -11.94 -5.09 24.08
N SER A 20 -10.85 -5.71 23.62
CA SER A 20 -10.20 -6.83 24.29
C SER A 20 -8.75 -6.47 24.61
N ASN A 21 -8.59 -5.87 25.79
CA ASN A 21 -7.61 -6.23 26.82
C ASN A 21 -6.29 -6.89 26.37
N GLY A 22 -5.26 -6.06 26.19
CA GLY A 22 -3.87 -6.30 26.64
C GLY A 22 -3.19 -7.58 26.20
N ASN A 23 -2.44 -7.50 25.09
CA ASN A 23 -1.18 -8.21 24.95
C ASN A 23 -0.09 -7.17 24.66
N ASN A 24 0.87 -7.06 25.58
CA ASN A 24 2.15 -6.45 25.31
C ASN A 24 2.93 -7.41 24.41
N ASP A 25 2.57 -7.46 23.12
CA ASP A 25 3.45 -8.00 22.12
C ASP A 25 4.41 -6.88 21.73
N ASN A 26 5.71 -7.15 21.77
CA ASN A 26 6.73 -6.19 21.33
C ASN A 26 6.79 -6.22 19.80
N THR A 27 5.64 -6.07 19.14
CA THR A 27 5.49 -5.78 17.72
C THR A 27 5.11 -4.30 17.61
N SER A 28 6.16 -3.48 17.62
CA SER A 28 6.23 -2.06 17.27
C SER A 28 4.90 -1.45 16.76
N GLY A 29 4.20 -0.71 17.64
CA GLY A 29 3.50 0.57 17.39
C GLY A 29 2.57 0.80 16.19
N ILE A 30 2.38 -0.15 15.27
CA ILE A 30 1.70 0.09 14.00
C ILE A 30 0.20 -0.18 14.13
N THR A 31 -0.60 0.72 13.58
CA THR A 31 -2.06 0.68 13.62
C THR A 31 -2.57 -0.04 12.38
N ASP A 32 -3.50 -0.98 12.57
CA ASP A 32 -4.17 -1.64 11.45
C ASP A 32 -5.09 -0.67 10.71
N GLY A 33 -5.17 -0.82 9.39
CA GLY A 33 -5.98 0.06 8.55
C GLY A 33 -5.65 -0.05 7.08
N THR A 34 -6.35 0.78 6.30
CA THR A 34 -6.09 0.99 4.88
C THR A 34 -5.55 2.40 4.71
N TYR A 35 -4.37 2.49 4.10
CA TYR A 35 -3.61 3.72 3.93
C TYR A 35 -3.44 3.98 2.43
N THR A 36 -3.70 5.20 2.00
CA THR A 36 -3.62 5.58 0.59
C THR A 36 -2.60 6.68 0.40
N SER A 37 -1.63 6.45 -0.46
CA SER A 37 -0.55 7.40 -0.76
C SER A 37 -0.54 7.74 -2.24
N THR A 38 -0.31 9.00 -2.55
CA THR A 38 -0.03 9.47 -3.91
C THR A 38 1.40 10.00 -3.94
N VAL A 39 2.23 9.38 -4.76
CA VAL A 39 3.66 9.70 -4.89
C VAL A 39 4.01 9.95 -6.35
N LYS A 40 5.17 10.57 -6.60
CA LYS A 40 5.63 10.85 -7.95
C LYS A 40 6.35 9.63 -8.54
N GLY A 41 5.77 9.01 -9.56
CA GLY A 41 6.42 7.98 -10.38
C GLY A 41 7.33 8.57 -11.47
N PHE A 42 7.69 7.74 -12.46
CA PHE A 42 8.60 8.12 -13.54
C PHE A 42 8.05 9.24 -14.45
N SER A 43 6.83 9.07 -14.96
CA SER A 43 6.16 9.97 -15.91
C SER A 43 4.92 10.63 -15.33
N GLY A 44 4.27 10.03 -14.33
CA GLY A 44 3.10 10.60 -13.67
C GLY A 44 3.07 10.33 -12.18
N ASP A 45 1.92 10.56 -11.56
CA ASP A 45 1.68 10.20 -10.17
C ASP A 45 1.35 8.70 -10.09
N VAL A 46 1.58 8.09 -8.94
CA VAL A 46 1.26 6.69 -8.63
C VAL A 46 0.44 6.69 -7.35
N ASN A 47 -0.76 6.12 -7.39
CA ASN A 47 -1.66 6.01 -6.26
C ASN A 47 -1.63 4.57 -5.74
N VAL A 48 -1.21 4.42 -4.49
CA VAL A 48 -1.04 3.10 -3.85
C VAL A 48 -1.95 3.00 -2.63
N GLU A 49 -2.66 1.90 -2.53
CA GLU A 49 -3.38 1.48 -1.34
C GLU A 49 -2.59 0.38 -0.63
N THR A 50 -2.28 0.58 0.64
CA THR A 50 -1.59 -0.39 1.50
C THR A 50 -2.51 -0.76 2.66
N VAL A 51 -2.73 -2.06 2.87
CA VAL A 51 -3.58 -2.57 3.95
C VAL A 51 -2.71 -3.23 5.01
N ILE A 52 -2.81 -2.76 6.25
CA ILE A 52 -2.12 -3.33 7.41
C ILE A 52 -3.13 -4.06 8.28
N THR A 53 -2.82 -5.30 8.65
CA THR A 53 -3.66 -6.15 9.52
C THR A 53 -2.76 -6.97 10.44
N ASP A 54 -3.11 -7.02 11.72
CA ASP A 54 -2.31 -7.64 12.79
C ASP A 54 -0.85 -7.13 12.77
N GLY A 55 -0.67 -5.84 12.48
CA GLY A 55 0.62 -5.17 12.36
C GLY A 55 1.49 -5.60 11.17
N LYS A 56 0.90 -6.23 10.16
CA LYS A 56 1.59 -6.73 8.95
C LYS A 56 1.01 -6.14 7.68
N ILE A 57 1.84 -5.99 6.66
CA ILE A 57 1.40 -5.58 5.32
C ILE A 57 0.63 -6.73 4.69
N SER A 58 -0.69 -6.63 4.67
CA SER A 58 -1.59 -7.68 4.16
C SER A 58 -1.86 -7.56 2.66
N SER A 59 -1.80 -6.33 2.12
CA SER A 59 -2.01 -6.05 0.70
C SER A 59 -1.33 -4.74 0.31
N VAL A 60 -0.82 -4.69 -0.92
CA VAL A 60 -0.38 -3.46 -1.58
C VAL A 60 -0.99 -3.45 -2.98
N THR A 61 -1.70 -2.39 -3.35
CA THR A 61 -2.40 -2.28 -4.64
C THR A 61 -2.10 -0.93 -5.28
N VAL A 62 -1.59 -0.94 -6.50
CA VAL A 62 -1.50 0.27 -7.33
C VAL A 62 -2.86 0.51 -7.98
N THR A 63 -3.55 1.55 -7.53
CA THR A 63 -4.94 1.86 -7.95
C THR A 63 -5.01 2.72 -9.20
N ASP A 64 -4.00 3.56 -9.42
CA ASP A 64 -3.83 4.40 -10.61
C ASP A 64 -2.35 4.75 -10.78
N HIS A 65 -1.89 4.91 -12.02
CA HIS A 65 -0.55 5.44 -12.29
C HIS A 65 -0.46 6.13 -13.65
N GLY A 66 0.37 7.18 -13.75
CA GLY A 66 0.65 7.88 -15.01
C GLY A 66 1.91 7.40 -15.74
N ASP A 67 2.55 6.33 -15.27
CA ASP A 67 3.75 5.75 -15.91
C ASP A 67 3.43 4.90 -17.15
N THR A 68 4.46 4.47 -17.89
CA THR A 68 4.29 3.62 -19.07
C THR A 68 3.78 2.24 -18.65
N ALA A 69 2.51 1.95 -18.92
CA ALA A 69 1.81 0.75 -18.43
C ALA A 69 2.54 -0.57 -18.72
N ASP A 70 3.04 -0.76 -19.94
CA ASP A 70 3.72 -2.00 -20.34
C ASP A 70 5.09 -2.20 -19.66
N ILE A 71 5.63 -1.17 -18.99
CA ILE A 71 6.90 -1.22 -18.25
C ILE A 71 6.64 -1.24 -16.74
N ALA A 72 5.84 -0.30 -16.24
CA ALA A 72 5.60 -0.12 -14.82
C ALA A 72 4.61 -1.15 -14.26
N GLY A 73 3.60 -1.56 -15.03
CA GLY A 73 2.60 -2.54 -14.59
C GLY A 73 3.21 -3.87 -14.12
N PRO A 74 4.03 -4.55 -14.94
CA PRO A 74 4.71 -5.78 -14.54
C PRO A 74 5.64 -5.58 -13.34
N ALA A 75 6.32 -4.42 -13.26
CA ALA A 75 7.17 -4.10 -12.12
C ALA A 75 6.37 -3.95 -10.82
N PHE A 76 5.21 -3.27 -10.88
CA PHE A 76 4.32 -3.15 -9.72
C PHE A 76 3.76 -4.49 -9.27
N GLU A 77 3.35 -5.37 -10.19
CA GLU A 77 2.86 -6.70 -9.86
C GLU A 77 3.93 -7.53 -9.12
N GLU A 78 5.17 -7.50 -9.61
CA GLU A 78 6.29 -8.20 -8.99
C GLU A 78 6.60 -7.65 -7.58
N LEU A 79 6.73 -6.33 -7.46
CA LEU A 79 7.12 -5.68 -6.21
C LEU A 79 6.03 -5.75 -5.15
N THR A 80 4.75 -5.55 -5.51
CA THR A 80 3.64 -5.66 -4.53
C THR A 80 3.55 -7.07 -3.96
N ALA A 81 3.76 -8.10 -4.78
CA ALA A 81 3.82 -9.49 -4.30
C ALA A 81 5.02 -9.73 -3.37
N ALA A 82 6.21 -9.23 -3.73
CA ALA A 82 7.42 -9.35 -2.92
C ALA A 82 7.28 -8.66 -1.56
N ILE A 83 6.74 -7.43 -1.51
CA ILE A 83 6.54 -6.68 -0.27
C ILE A 83 5.63 -7.44 0.69
N VAL A 84 4.51 -7.99 0.21
CA VAL A 84 3.58 -8.76 1.05
C VAL A 84 4.20 -10.09 1.50
N ALA A 85 4.97 -10.75 0.64
CA ALA A 85 5.60 -12.02 0.97
C ALA A 85 6.75 -11.87 1.99
N GLU A 86 7.58 -10.85 1.81
CA GLU A 86 8.79 -10.63 2.59
C GLU A 86 8.57 -9.72 3.80
N GLN A 87 7.45 -8.99 3.83
CA GLN A 87 7.18 -7.94 4.82
C GLN A 87 8.30 -6.89 4.87
N SER A 88 8.87 -6.58 3.71
CA SER A 88 9.99 -5.66 3.57
C SER A 88 9.82 -4.76 2.35
N ILE A 89 10.31 -3.53 2.48
CA ILE A 89 10.49 -2.56 1.39
C ILE A 89 11.95 -2.43 0.97
N ALA A 90 12.88 -3.17 1.59
CA ALA A 90 14.28 -3.24 1.17
C ALA A 90 14.51 -4.32 0.11
N ILE A 91 13.65 -4.29 -0.92
CA ILE A 91 13.72 -5.21 -2.06
C ILE A 91 14.31 -4.50 -3.27
N ASP A 92 14.90 -5.28 -4.18
CA ASP A 92 15.53 -4.73 -5.37
C ASP A 92 14.49 -4.13 -6.32
N THR A 93 14.83 -2.99 -6.92
CA THR A 93 14.01 -2.37 -7.97
C THR A 93 14.03 -3.19 -9.26
N VAL A 94 12.97 -3.09 -10.05
CA VAL A 94 12.86 -3.81 -11.33
C VAL A 94 13.63 -3.06 -12.42
N SER A 95 14.48 -3.79 -13.14
CA SER A 95 15.28 -3.22 -14.22
C SER A 95 14.40 -2.60 -15.32
N GLY A 96 14.70 -1.36 -15.70
CA GLY A 96 13.90 -0.60 -16.67
C GLY A 96 12.70 0.14 -16.07
N ALA A 97 12.38 -0.10 -14.80
CA ALA A 97 11.29 0.55 -14.06
C ALA A 97 11.75 1.13 -12.71
N THR A 98 13.02 1.53 -12.59
CA THR A 98 13.63 1.95 -11.31
C THR A 98 12.84 3.05 -10.60
N TYR A 99 12.54 4.16 -11.28
CA TYR A 99 11.80 5.27 -10.67
C TYR A 99 10.36 4.89 -10.26
N SER A 100 9.69 4.04 -11.04
CA SER A 100 8.37 3.52 -10.68
C SER A 100 8.48 2.61 -9.45
N SER A 101 9.53 1.77 -9.40
CA SER A 101 9.80 0.87 -8.27
C SER A 101 10.04 1.66 -6.98
N GLU A 102 10.91 2.66 -7.04
CA GLU A 102 11.22 3.55 -5.90
C GLU A 102 9.96 4.27 -5.41
N ALA A 103 9.11 4.77 -6.33
CA ALA A 103 7.85 5.39 -5.97
C ALA A 103 6.91 4.42 -5.21
N LEU A 104 6.77 3.17 -5.68
CA LEU A 104 5.97 2.18 -4.96
C LEU A 104 6.52 1.92 -3.54
N LEU A 105 7.84 1.77 -3.40
CA LEU A 105 8.48 1.56 -2.09
C LEU A 105 8.31 2.76 -1.16
N GLU A 106 8.41 3.98 -1.69
CA GLU A 106 8.12 5.23 -0.97
C GLU A 106 6.68 5.25 -0.49
N ALA A 107 5.71 4.94 -1.34
CA ALA A 107 4.29 4.95 -0.98
C ALA A 107 3.94 3.95 0.14
N VAL A 108 4.58 2.78 0.14
CA VAL A 108 4.43 1.79 1.24
C VAL A 108 5.12 2.28 2.51
N GLY A 109 6.29 2.91 2.41
CA GLY A 109 6.97 3.56 3.55
C GLY A 109 6.13 4.66 4.19
N ASP A 110 5.45 5.47 3.37
CA ASP A 110 4.50 6.49 3.83
C ASP A 110 3.32 5.86 4.58
N ALA A 111 2.75 4.77 4.05
CA ALA A 111 1.67 4.03 4.70
C ALA A 111 2.10 3.46 6.07
N ILE A 112 3.31 2.89 6.16
CA ILE A 112 3.87 2.41 7.43
C ILE A 112 4.01 3.55 8.44
N THR A 113 4.50 4.70 7.98
CA THR A 113 4.68 5.89 8.82
C THR A 113 3.33 6.45 9.28
N GLU A 114 2.34 6.53 8.39
CA GLU A 114 0.98 6.99 8.71
C GLU A 114 0.29 6.05 9.71
N ALA A 115 0.58 4.74 9.61
CA ALA A 115 0.13 3.74 10.57
C ALA A 115 0.83 3.86 11.94
N GLY A 116 1.82 4.73 12.10
CA GLY A 116 2.60 4.89 13.33
C GLY A 116 3.73 3.88 13.49
N GLY A 117 4.03 3.10 12.45
CA GLY A 117 5.16 2.18 12.39
C GLY A 117 6.47 2.92 12.10
N ASN A 118 7.59 2.26 12.38
CA ASN A 118 8.90 2.71 11.97
C ASN A 118 9.31 1.98 10.69
N VAL A 119 9.59 2.73 9.62
CA VAL A 119 9.99 2.19 8.32
C VAL A 119 11.22 1.29 8.40
N SER A 120 12.14 1.53 9.35
CA SER A 120 13.32 0.67 9.54
C SER A 120 12.98 -0.76 9.98
N ASP A 121 11.79 -0.97 10.53
CA ASP A 121 11.33 -2.30 10.95
C ASP A 121 10.91 -3.17 9.75
N PHE A 122 10.83 -2.56 8.55
CA PHE A 122 10.45 -3.17 7.28
C PHE A 122 11.59 -3.08 6.25
N GLN A 123 12.84 -2.93 6.68
CA GLN A 123 14.03 -2.96 5.82
C GLN A 123 14.83 -4.26 5.99
#